data_AF-A0A9P6ZFS1-F1
#
_entry.id   AF-A0A9P6ZFS1-F1
#
_cell.length_a   1.000
_cell.length_b   1.000
_cell.length_c   1.000
_cell.angle_alpha   90.00
_cell.angle_beta   90.00
_cell.angle_gamma   90.00
#
_symmetry.space_group_name_H-M   'P 1'
#
loop_
_entity.id
_entity.type
_entity.pdbx_description
1 polymer ?
#
loop_
_entity_poly.entity_id
_entity_poly.type
_entity_poly.pdbx_seq_one_letter_code
_entity_poly.pdbx_strand_id
1 'polypeptide(L)'
;KRDLKDWHFQGACPCCAFEQPNELQLIPQRLHSMDGNFSAKHINGSGSTDPRVFHSDYFIPEAAVEHFKDDVRNRPGQCSPHRNTSCTNNWTAARSVEEAKISVFEQTGIFIMACRHGLVDAKYGLAAVDQLLDSCGSLQGLGHDIGCASCKTIAASSMGQRQRS
;
A
#
# COMPACT_ATOMS: atom_id res chain seq x y z
N LYS A 1 1.60 13.34 -18.36
CA LYS A 1 1.59 12.42 -19.52
C LYS A 1 1.16 11.07 -18.99
N ARG A 2 0.08 10.48 -19.50
CA ARG A 2 -0.45 9.18 -19.02
C ARG A 2 0.24 7.98 -19.69
N ASP A 3 1.15 8.24 -20.62
CA ASP A 3 1.83 7.21 -21.40
C ASP A 3 3.16 6.77 -20.76
N LEU A 4 3.50 7.32 -19.58
CA LEU A 4 4.69 6.94 -18.84
C LEU A 4 4.40 5.71 -17.96
N LYS A 5 5.42 4.86 -17.78
CA LYS A 5 5.37 3.78 -16.79
C LYS A 5 5.09 4.39 -15.41
N ASP A 6 4.17 3.78 -14.65
CA ASP A 6 3.76 4.22 -13.31
C ASP A 6 3.23 5.68 -13.26
N TRP A 7 2.64 6.17 -14.36
CA TRP A 7 2.08 7.54 -14.41
C TRP A 7 1.05 7.80 -13.32
N HIS A 8 0.39 6.76 -12.81
CA HIS A 8 -0.54 6.83 -11.70
C HIS A 8 0.14 7.36 -10.43
N PHE A 9 1.29 6.78 -10.09
CA PHE A 9 2.10 7.25 -8.97
C PHE A 9 2.76 8.59 -9.24
N GLN A 10 3.31 8.78 -10.44
CA GLN A 10 4.13 9.96 -10.74
C GLN A 10 3.31 11.20 -11.11
N GLY A 11 2.07 11.05 -11.58
CA GLY A 11 1.35 12.13 -12.24
C GLY A 11 -0.17 12.07 -12.21
N ALA A 12 -0.80 11.10 -11.53
CA ALA A 12 -2.27 11.10 -11.37
C ALA A 12 -2.76 12.35 -10.64
N CYS A 13 -1.94 12.89 -9.75
CA CYS A 13 -2.24 14.11 -9.01
C CYS A 13 -1.25 15.23 -9.39
N PRO A 14 -1.63 16.14 -10.32
CA PRO A 14 -0.82 17.30 -10.66
C PRO A 14 -0.50 18.16 -9.44
N CYS A 15 -1.43 18.30 -8.50
CA CYS A 15 -1.23 19.10 -7.28
C CYS A 15 -0.13 18.53 -6.36
N CYS A 16 0.13 17.22 -6.42
CA CYS A 16 1.18 16.59 -5.61
C CYS A 16 2.47 16.33 -6.42
N ALA A 17 2.37 16.19 -7.75
CA ALA A 17 3.48 15.82 -8.60
C ALA A 17 4.20 17.01 -9.25
N PHE A 18 3.57 18.19 -9.26
CA PHE A 18 4.15 19.37 -9.90
C PHE A 18 5.11 20.08 -8.95
N GLU A 19 6.40 20.03 -9.25
CA GLU A 19 7.47 20.74 -8.55
C GLU A 19 7.75 22.08 -9.25
N GLN A 20 7.90 23.17 -8.48
CA GLN A 20 8.28 24.46 -9.04
C GLN A 20 9.80 24.58 -9.23
N PRO A 21 10.27 25.34 -10.23
CA PRO A 21 11.66 25.78 -10.28
C PRO A 21 12.03 26.53 -9.00
N ASN A 22 13.06 26.05 -8.29
CA ASN A 22 13.56 26.58 -7.01
C ASN A 22 12.67 26.29 -5.78
N GLU A 23 11.76 25.33 -5.85
CA GLU A 23 11.07 24.85 -4.66
C GLU A 23 12.06 24.18 -3.69
N LEU A 24 11.91 24.46 -2.39
CA LEU A 24 12.65 23.72 -1.37
C LEU A 24 12.17 22.28 -1.34
N GLN A 25 13.08 21.31 -1.19
CA GLN A 25 12.70 19.91 -1.09
C GLN A 25 11.75 19.70 0.10
N LEU A 26 10.52 19.30 -0.20
CA LEU A 26 9.53 18.94 0.81
C LEU A 26 9.87 17.58 1.45
N ILE A 27 9.70 17.48 2.77
CA ILE A 27 9.88 16.24 3.53
C ILE A 27 8.65 16.04 4.44
N PRO A 28 7.74 15.11 4.10
CA PRO A 28 7.73 14.30 2.86
C PRO A 28 7.35 15.13 1.62
N GLN A 29 7.78 14.68 0.45
CA GLN A 29 7.42 15.27 -0.84
C GLN A 29 5.93 15.15 -1.14
N ARG A 30 5.33 14.00 -0.84
CA ARG A 30 3.90 13.77 -1.00
C ARG A 30 3.35 12.97 0.17
N LEU A 31 2.06 13.16 0.42
CA LEU A 31 1.29 12.46 1.44
C LEU A 31 0.27 11.54 0.76
N HIS A 32 0.35 10.27 1.11
CA HIS A 32 -0.51 9.20 0.65
C HIS A 32 -1.22 8.56 1.85
N SER A 33 -2.39 7.99 1.60
CA SER A 33 -3.16 7.20 2.53
C SER A 33 -3.50 5.87 1.87
N MET A 34 -3.35 4.78 2.60
CA MET A 34 -3.70 3.44 2.19
C MET A 34 -4.80 2.87 3.07
N ASP A 35 -5.73 2.16 2.45
CA ASP A 35 -6.74 1.36 3.14
C ASP A 35 -6.57 -0.12 2.78
N GLY A 36 -6.40 -0.96 3.79
CA GLY A 36 -6.34 -2.41 3.67
C GLY A 36 -7.66 -3.07 3.29
N ASN A 37 -8.77 -2.31 3.27
CA ASN A 37 -10.11 -2.73 2.90
C ASN A 37 -10.55 -4.01 3.62
N PHE A 38 -10.27 -4.08 4.92
CA PHE A 38 -10.57 -5.25 5.75
C PHE A 38 -12.07 -5.57 5.82
N SER A 39 -12.94 -4.60 5.52
CA SER A 39 -14.41 -4.75 5.46
C SER A 39 -14.84 -5.75 4.36
N ALA A 40 -14.04 -5.96 3.32
CA ALA A 40 -14.29 -6.96 2.28
C ALA A 40 -14.44 -8.38 2.86
N LYS A 41 -13.88 -8.67 4.04
CA LYS A 41 -14.08 -9.95 4.74
C LYS A 41 -15.56 -10.26 5.01
N HIS A 42 -16.43 -9.26 5.11
CA HIS A 42 -17.85 -9.45 5.38
C HIS A 42 -18.64 -9.98 4.19
N ILE A 43 -18.09 -9.89 2.98
CA ILE A 43 -18.72 -10.42 1.77
C ILE A 43 -18.19 -11.82 1.40
N ASN A 44 -17.41 -12.45 2.28
CA ASN A 44 -16.95 -13.82 2.08
C ASN A 44 -18.14 -14.79 1.92
N GLY A 45 -18.12 -15.60 0.86
CA GLY A 45 -19.22 -16.52 0.55
C GLY A 45 -20.50 -15.84 0.02
N SER A 46 -20.47 -14.53 -0.24
CA SER A 46 -21.58 -13.81 -0.88
C SER A 46 -21.27 -13.54 -2.36
N GLY A 47 -22.19 -13.94 -3.24
CA GLY A 47 -22.11 -13.69 -4.68
C GLY A 47 -21.29 -14.71 -5.47
N SER A 48 -21.23 -14.49 -6.79
CA SER A 48 -20.39 -15.24 -7.73
C SER A 48 -19.35 -14.30 -8.34
N THR A 49 -18.13 -14.79 -8.55
CA THR A 49 -17.06 -14.03 -9.22
C THR A 49 -17.45 -13.76 -10.67
N ASP A 50 -17.29 -12.52 -11.12
CA ASP A 50 -17.41 -12.19 -12.54
C ASP A 50 -16.20 -12.76 -13.28
N PRO A 51 -16.39 -13.64 -14.30
CA PRO A 51 -15.27 -14.24 -15.02
C PRO A 51 -14.55 -13.25 -15.95
N ARG A 52 -15.09 -12.05 -16.16
CA ARG A 52 -14.49 -11.05 -17.04
C ARG A 52 -13.22 -10.49 -16.39
N VAL A 53 -12.14 -10.47 -17.17
CA VAL A 53 -10.87 -9.86 -16.77
C VAL A 53 -10.92 -8.37 -17.09
N PHE A 54 -10.81 -7.53 -16.06
CA PHE A 54 -10.65 -6.09 -16.24
C PHE A 54 -9.16 -5.75 -16.36
N HIS A 55 -8.72 -5.43 -17.57
CA HIS A 55 -7.35 -4.96 -17.82
C HIS A 55 -7.23 -3.48 -17.45
N SER A 56 -6.36 -3.17 -16.50
CA SER A 56 -6.13 -1.82 -16.02
C SER A 56 -4.69 -1.67 -15.54
N ASP A 57 -4.06 -0.56 -15.91
CA ASP A 57 -2.72 -0.20 -15.47
C ASP A 57 -2.69 0.27 -13.99
N TYR A 58 -3.85 0.42 -13.36
CA TYR A 58 -3.99 0.59 -11.90
C TYR A 58 -3.79 -0.71 -11.12
N PHE A 59 -3.70 -1.86 -11.80
CA PHE A 59 -3.47 -3.11 -11.12
C PHE A 59 -2.01 -3.52 -11.21
N ILE A 60 -1.40 -3.65 -10.03
CA ILE A 60 -0.11 -4.32 -9.90
C ILE A 60 -0.25 -5.77 -10.41
N PRO A 61 0.63 -6.23 -11.33
CA PRO A 61 0.62 -7.59 -11.82
C PRO A 61 0.75 -8.60 -10.68
N GLU A 62 0.00 -9.70 -10.75
CA GLU A 62 -0.01 -10.75 -9.72
C GLU A 62 1.40 -11.28 -9.41
N ALA A 63 2.24 -11.44 -10.43
CA ALA A 63 3.63 -11.86 -10.24
C ALA A 63 4.44 -10.91 -9.33
N ALA A 64 4.19 -9.60 -9.39
CA ALA A 64 4.84 -8.63 -8.51
C ALA A 64 4.26 -8.65 -7.09
N VAL A 65 3.00 -9.07 -6.93
CA VAL A 65 2.36 -9.25 -5.62
C VAL A 65 2.89 -10.50 -4.94
N GLU A 66 2.96 -11.62 -5.67
CA GLU A 66 3.44 -12.91 -5.18
C GLU A 66 4.88 -12.85 -4.68
N HIS A 67 5.69 -11.93 -5.21
CA HIS A 67 7.03 -11.66 -4.69
C HIS A 67 7.05 -11.38 -3.18
N PHE A 68 6.00 -10.74 -2.66
CA PHE A 68 5.92 -10.32 -1.25
C PHE A 68 5.26 -11.35 -0.33
N LYS A 69 4.78 -12.48 -0.85
CA LYS A 69 4.07 -13.51 -0.07
C LYS A 69 4.89 -14.01 1.12
N ASP A 70 6.17 -14.25 0.89
CA ASP A 70 7.12 -14.78 1.89
C ASP A 70 8.22 -13.76 2.27
N ASP A 71 8.07 -12.50 1.84
CA ASP A 71 9.11 -11.48 2.00
C ASP A 71 9.18 -10.88 3.42
N VAL A 72 8.27 -11.25 4.31
CA VAL A 72 8.24 -10.75 5.69
C VAL A 72 9.03 -11.68 6.60
N ARG A 73 10.15 -11.19 7.15
CA ARG A 73 10.97 -11.96 8.10
C ARG A 73 10.18 -12.26 9.38
N ASN A 74 10.37 -13.45 9.94
CA ASN A 74 9.78 -13.87 11.22
C ASN A 74 10.19 -13.02 12.46
N ARG A 75 11.17 -12.11 12.32
CA ARG A 75 11.58 -11.20 13.39
C ARG A 75 10.86 -9.85 13.20
N PRO A 76 10.24 -9.28 14.25
CA PRO A 76 9.60 -7.99 14.13
C PRO A 76 10.64 -6.92 13.77
N GLY A 77 10.44 -6.25 12.64
CA GLY A 77 11.21 -5.06 12.29
C GLY A 77 10.94 -3.96 13.32
N GLN A 78 12.00 -3.24 13.72
CA GLN A 78 11.83 -2.06 14.58
C GLN A 78 11.42 -0.87 13.70
N CYS A 79 10.16 -0.46 13.79
CA CYS A 79 9.76 0.86 13.30
C CYS A 79 10.05 1.91 14.39
N SER A 80 10.45 3.13 13.97
CA SER A 80 10.85 4.26 14.84
C SER A 80 9.96 4.43 16.10
N PRO A 81 10.50 4.81 17.27
CA PRO A 81 9.91 4.58 18.59
C PRO A 81 8.75 5.52 18.97
N HIS A 82 8.04 6.11 18.00
CA HIS A 82 6.89 6.95 18.34
C HIS A 82 5.58 6.17 18.31
N ARG A 83 5.08 5.94 19.54
CA ARG A 83 3.76 5.44 19.97
C ARG A 83 3.73 3.94 20.25
N ASN A 84 3.52 3.66 21.54
CA ASN A 84 3.12 2.39 22.13
C ASN A 84 2.37 1.48 21.16
N THR A 85 2.73 0.20 21.19
CA THR A 85 2.13 -0.95 20.48
C THR A 85 0.64 -1.20 20.74
N SER A 86 -0.07 -0.25 21.35
CA SER A 86 -1.48 -0.30 21.74
C SER A 86 -2.44 -0.28 20.53
N CYS A 87 -2.08 0.41 19.44
CA CYS A 87 -2.89 0.50 18.22
C CYS A 87 -3.29 -0.87 17.66
N THR A 88 -2.36 -1.82 17.57
CA THR A 88 -2.64 -3.15 17.01
C THR A 88 -3.37 -4.06 18.02
N ASN A 89 -3.06 -3.94 19.31
CA ASN A 89 -3.65 -4.78 20.35
C ASN A 89 -5.15 -4.49 20.55
N ASN A 90 -5.58 -3.25 20.27
CA ASN A 90 -6.98 -2.82 20.42
C ASN A 90 -7.84 -3.05 19.16
N TRP A 91 -7.24 -3.39 18.01
CA TRP A 91 -7.95 -3.48 16.74
C TRP A 91 -8.06 -4.93 16.24
N THR A 92 -9.27 -5.49 16.34
CA THR A 92 -9.62 -6.86 15.90
C THR A 92 -9.37 -7.11 14.40
N ALA A 93 -9.35 -6.05 13.58
CA ALA A 93 -9.09 -6.16 12.13
C ALA A 93 -7.69 -6.70 11.78
N ALA A 94 -6.71 -6.48 12.67
CA ALA A 94 -5.34 -6.96 12.51
C ALA A 94 -5.13 -8.44 12.88
N ARG A 95 -6.19 -9.15 13.34
CA ARG A 95 -6.09 -10.59 13.62
C ARG A 95 -5.91 -11.38 12.32
N SER A 96 -5.12 -12.45 12.46
CA SER A 96 -4.64 -13.38 11.44
C SER A 96 -5.58 -13.58 10.25
N VAL A 97 -5.02 -13.42 9.06
CA VAL A 97 -5.65 -13.81 7.80
C VAL A 97 -5.73 -15.34 7.80
N GLU A 98 -6.93 -15.90 7.88
CA GLU A 98 -7.18 -17.33 7.63
C GLU A 98 -7.17 -17.54 6.11
N GLU A 99 -6.88 -18.75 5.63
CA GLU A 99 -6.80 -19.07 4.19
C GLU A 99 -8.06 -18.65 3.41
N ALA A 100 -9.24 -18.81 4.01
CA ALA A 100 -10.52 -18.36 3.44
C ALA A 100 -10.63 -16.84 3.24
N LYS A 101 -9.72 -16.05 3.81
CA LYS A 101 -9.65 -14.59 3.63
C LYS A 101 -8.73 -14.21 2.46
N ILE A 102 -7.79 -15.08 2.06
CA ILE A 102 -6.91 -14.87 0.89
C ILE A 102 -7.75 -14.87 -0.40
N SER A 103 -8.67 -15.82 -0.54
CA SER A 103 -9.58 -15.89 -1.69
C SER A 103 -10.46 -14.64 -1.84
N VAL A 104 -10.85 -14.00 -0.73
CA VAL A 104 -11.58 -12.73 -0.77
C VAL A 104 -10.70 -11.59 -1.26
N PHE A 105 -9.42 -11.56 -0.89
CA PHE A 105 -8.48 -10.57 -1.42
C PHE A 105 -8.15 -10.80 -2.90
N GLU A 106 -8.09 -12.05 -3.36
CA GLU A 106 -7.98 -12.37 -4.79
C GLU A 106 -9.25 -11.94 -5.56
N GLN A 107 -10.43 -12.17 -5.00
CA GLN A 107 -11.72 -11.84 -5.63
C GLN A 107 -12.05 -10.35 -5.61
N THR A 108 -11.75 -9.66 -4.51
CA THR A 108 -12.12 -8.26 -4.31
C THR A 108 -10.98 -7.31 -4.63
N GLY A 109 -9.71 -7.73 -4.50
CA GLY A 109 -8.51 -7.09 -5.04
C GLY A 109 -8.18 -5.68 -4.56
N ILE A 110 -9.06 -5.02 -3.79
CA ILE A 110 -8.99 -3.57 -3.59
C ILE A 110 -8.24 -3.27 -2.29
N PHE A 111 -7.01 -2.79 -2.44
CA PHE A 111 -6.36 -1.91 -1.49
C PHE A 111 -6.30 -0.56 -2.18
N ILE A 112 -6.76 0.52 -1.55
CA ILE A 112 -6.75 1.84 -2.19
C ILE A 112 -5.56 2.62 -1.66
N MET A 113 -4.77 3.20 -2.55
CA MET A 113 -3.84 4.28 -2.23
C MET A 113 -4.32 5.58 -2.86
N ALA A 114 -4.43 6.62 -2.04
CA ALA A 114 -4.88 7.93 -2.50
C ALA A 114 -4.04 9.03 -1.84
N CYS A 115 -3.98 10.18 -2.50
CA CYS A 115 -3.57 11.43 -1.87
C CYS A 115 -4.83 12.24 -1.51
N ARG A 116 -4.64 13.38 -0.83
CA ARG A 116 -5.76 14.29 -0.49
C ARG A 116 -6.54 14.84 -1.70
N HIS A 117 -6.00 14.70 -2.91
CA HIS A 117 -6.58 15.25 -4.14
C HIS A 117 -7.20 14.18 -5.05
N GLY A 118 -7.02 12.89 -4.77
CA GLY A 118 -7.57 11.83 -5.60
C GLY A 118 -6.86 10.49 -5.47
N LEU A 119 -7.38 9.53 -6.24
CA LEU A 119 -6.86 8.17 -6.34
C LEU A 119 -5.46 8.19 -6.97
N VAL A 120 -4.54 7.44 -6.37
CA VAL A 120 -3.15 7.28 -6.85
C VAL A 120 -2.96 5.87 -7.38
N ASP A 121 -3.36 4.84 -6.63
CA ASP A 121 -3.24 3.44 -7.06
C ASP A 121 -4.23 2.52 -6.33
N ALA A 122 -4.43 1.30 -6.83
CA ALA A 122 -5.39 0.36 -6.25
C ALA A 122 -4.92 -1.10 -6.25
N LYS A 123 -3.97 -1.51 -5.38
CA LYS A 123 -3.73 -2.92 -5.01
C LYS A 123 -2.75 -3.14 -3.84
N TYR A 124 -2.63 -4.41 -3.44
CA TYR A 124 -1.86 -5.02 -2.33
C TYR A 124 -0.84 -4.14 -1.60
N GLY A 125 -0.97 -4.05 -0.28
CA GLY A 125 -0.24 -3.08 0.53
C GLY A 125 1.30 -3.10 0.39
N LEU A 126 1.96 -4.26 0.38
CA LEU A 126 3.43 -4.31 0.23
C LEU A 126 3.88 -3.95 -1.19
N ALA A 127 3.21 -4.50 -2.21
CA ALA A 127 3.56 -4.20 -3.60
C ALA A 127 3.31 -2.72 -3.96
N ALA A 128 2.24 -2.12 -3.42
CA ALA A 128 1.98 -0.69 -3.61
C ALA A 128 3.00 0.19 -2.88
N VAL A 129 3.51 -0.23 -1.72
CA VAL A 129 4.64 0.46 -1.07
C VAL A 129 5.90 0.38 -1.91
N ASP A 130 6.21 -0.80 -2.48
CA ASP A 130 7.39 -0.99 -3.31
C ASP A 130 7.34 -0.13 -4.57
N GLN A 131 6.22 -0.17 -5.28
CA GLN A 131 6.01 0.63 -6.49
C GLN A 131 6.01 2.14 -6.20
N LEU A 132 5.48 2.56 -5.04
CA LEU A 132 5.59 3.94 -4.58
C LEU A 132 7.05 4.34 -4.38
N LEU A 133 7.86 3.51 -3.71
CA LEU A 133 9.27 3.78 -3.47
C LEU A 133 10.09 3.79 -4.77
N ASP A 134 9.77 2.91 -5.72
CA ASP A 134 10.40 2.87 -7.05
C ASP A 134 10.06 4.11 -7.89
N SER A 135 8.79 4.50 -7.89
CA SER A 135 8.27 5.56 -8.77
C SER A 135 8.52 6.96 -8.21
N CYS A 136 8.48 7.10 -6.89
CA CYS A 136 8.43 8.41 -6.21
C CYS A 136 9.62 8.62 -5.26
N GLY A 137 10.49 7.62 -5.07
CA GLY A 137 11.61 7.68 -4.15
C GLY A 137 11.21 7.55 -2.69
N SER A 138 12.18 7.68 -1.78
CA SER A 138 12.00 7.40 -0.34
C SER A 138 11.39 8.55 0.48
N LEU A 139 11.23 9.75 -0.09
CA LEU A 139 10.74 10.94 0.62
C LEU A 139 9.22 11.04 0.55
N GLN A 140 8.52 9.95 0.84
CA GLN A 140 7.06 9.86 0.78
C GLN A 140 6.48 9.63 2.17
N GLY A 141 5.39 10.32 2.49
CA GLY A 141 4.60 10.03 3.68
C GLY A 141 3.46 9.10 3.31
N LEU A 142 3.35 7.97 4.01
CA LEU A 142 2.29 6.99 3.81
C LEU A 142 1.56 6.72 5.13
N GLY A 143 0.33 7.21 5.23
CA GLY A 143 -0.61 6.79 6.26
C GLY A 143 -1.27 5.47 5.85
N HIS A 144 -1.55 4.61 6.83
CA HIS A 144 -2.30 3.37 6.63
C HIS A 144 -3.23 3.19 7.83
N ASP A 145 -4.47 2.77 7.62
CA ASP A 145 -5.47 2.55 8.70
C ASP A 145 -4.97 1.57 9.78
N ILE A 146 -4.14 0.60 9.38
CA ILE A 146 -3.40 -0.30 10.28
C ILE A 146 -1.90 0.05 10.42
N GLY A 147 -1.56 1.34 10.35
CA GLY A 147 -0.19 1.85 10.23
C GLY A 147 0.84 1.22 11.17
N CYS A 148 0.52 1.00 12.44
CA CYS A 148 1.45 0.35 13.37
C CYS A 148 1.83 -1.09 12.97
N ALA A 149 0.86 -1.86 12.47
CA ALA A 149 1.11 -3.22 12.01
C ALA A 149 1.88 -3.18 10.69
N SER A 150 1.42 -2.36 9.74
CA SER A 150 2.04 -2.19 8.43
C SER A 150 3.49 -1.73 8.52
N CYS A 151 3.79 -0.79 9.41
CA CYS A 151 5.15 -0.35 9.69
C CYS A 151 6.07 -1.49 10.12
N LYS A 152 5.62 -2.38 11.00
CA LYS A 152 6.41 -3.56 11.41
C LYS A 152 6.60 -4.54 10.25
N THR A 153 5.55 -4.76 9.47
CA THR A 153 5.58 -5.64 8.29
C THR A 153 6.58 -5.12 7.26
N ILE A 154 6.53 -3.83 6.93
CA ILE A 154 7.47 -3.23 5.96
C ILE A 154 8.90 -3.21 6.52
N ALA A 155 9.08 -2.88 7.80
CA ALA A 155 10.40 -2.92 8.43
C ALA A 155 10.99 -4.34 8.48
N ALA A 156 10.15 -5.38 8.48
CA ALA A 156 10.55 -6.78 8.44
C ALA A 156 10.72 -7.32 7.00
N SER A 157 10.34 -6.55 5.97
CA SER A 157 10.43 -6.97 4.58
C SER A 157 11.74 -6.56 3.91
N SER A 158 11.98 -7.00 2.67
CA SER A 158 13.12 -6.56 1.86
C SER A 158 13.19 -5.03 1.71
N MET A 159 12.04 -4.36 1.74
CA MET A 159 11.92 -2.91 1.60
C MET A 159 12.32 -2.12 2.85
N GLY A 160 12.46 -2.76 4.02
CA GLY A 160 12.75 -2.05 5.28
C GLY A 160 13.99 -1.16 5.22
N GLN A 161 14.99 -1.53 4.40
CA GLN A 161 16.22 -0.74 4.20
C GLN A 161 16.02 0.50 3.31
N ARG A 162 14.95 0.53 2.52
CA ARG A 162 14.62 1.63 1.59
C ARG A 162 13.81 2.73 2.27
N GLN A 163 13.22 2.45 3.43
CA GLN A 163 12.43 3.40 4.20
C GLN A 163 13.32 4.40 4.93
N ARG A 164 12.88 5.66 4.96
CA ARG A 164 13.44 6.66 5.87
C ARG A 164 12.57 6.73 7.13
N SER A 165 13.23 6.79 8.28
CA SER A 165 12.65 6.91 9.62
C SER A 165 12.03 8.27 9.88
#